data_AF-A0A2V9IAF0-F1
#
_entry.id   AF-A0A2V9IAF0-F1
#
_cell.length_a   1.000
_cell.length_b   1.000
_cell.length_c   1.000
_cell.angle_alpha   90.00
_cell.angle_beta   90.00
_cell.angle_gamma   90.00
#
_symmetry.space_group_name_H-M   'P 1'
#
loop_
_entity.id
_entity.type
_entity.pdbx_description
1 polymer ?
#
loop_
_entity_poly.entity_id
_entity_poly.type
_entity_poly.pdbx_seq_one_letter_code
_entity_poly.pdbx_strand_id
1 'polypeptide(L)' 'MVVRQYEQRSSRLSFTIKGEQPVQVTTAEFDSGEVNLRIDGRAAGKVGMARGLGRFDVPGGEHIVELVKEP' A
#
# COMPACT_ATOMS: atom_id res chain seq x y z
N MET A 1 -8.48 -13.81 2.48
CA MET A 1 -8.17 -12.37 2.36
C MET A 1 -9.30 -11.71 1.58
N VAL A 2 -9.90 -10.64 2.10
CA VAL A 2 -10.95 -9.89 1.41
C VAL A 2 -10.53 -8.43 1.40
N VAL A 3 -10.45 -7.83 0.21
CA VAL A 3 -10.18 -6.39 0.02
C VAL A 3 -11.53 -5.68 -0.09
N ARG A 4 -11.72 -4.59 0.65
CA ARG A 4 -12.94 -3.75 0.59
C ARG A 4 -12.53 -2.28 0.50
N GLN A 5 -13.28 -1.50 -0.29
CA GLN A 5 -13.04 -0.08 -0.57
C GLN A 5 -11.68 0.17 -1.22
N TYR A 6 -11.68 0.20 -2.56
CA TYR A 6 -10.51 0.51 -3.37
C TYR A 6 -10.76 1.85 -4.07
N GLU A 7 -10.02 2.88 -3.68
CA GLU A 7 -10.03 4.17 -4.35
C GLU A 7 -8.66 4.43 -5.00
N GLN A 8 -8.67 4.61 -6.32
CA GLN A 8 -7.50 4.90 -7.13
C GLN A 8 -7.53 6.35 -7.61
N ARG A 9 -6.46 7.09 -7.32
CA ARG A 9 -6.15 8.38 -7.95
C ARG A 9 -4.71 8.32 -8.46
N SER A 10 -4.37 9.01 -9.54
CA SER A 10 -3.05 8.90 -10.21
C SER A 10 -1.82 9.12 -9.31
N SER A 11 -2.00 9.68 -8.11
CA SER A 11 -0.93 9.89 -7.10
C SER A 11 -1.18 9.18 -5.77
N ARG A 12 -2.30 8.46 -5.60
CA ARG A 12 -2.69 7.85 -4.33
C ARG A 12 -3.47 6.55 -4.53
N LEU A 13 -3.03 5.50 -3.85
CA LEU A 13 -3.76 4.24 -3.66
C LEU A 13 -4.16 4.13 -2.19
N SER A 14 -5.42 3.78 -1.90
CA SER A 14 -5.85 3.45 -0.54
C SER A 14 -6.78 2.23 -0.53
N PHE A 15 -6.56 1.34 0.43
CA PHE A 15 -7.36 0.14 0.61
C PHE A 15 -7.33 -0.34 2.07
N THR A 16 -8.36 -1.06 2.49
CA THR A 16 -8.40 -1.74 3.79
C THR A 16 -8.02 -3.21 3.61
N ILE A 17 -7.15 -3.71 4.48
CA ILE A 17 -6.80 -5.12 4.57
C ILE A 17 -7.09 -5.66 5.98
N LYS A 18 -7.69 -6.85 6.03
CA LYS A 18 -8.01 -7.56 7.26
C LYS A 18 -7.45 -8.98 7.21
N GLY A 19 -6.56 -9.30 8.13
CA GLY A 19 -5.94 -10.63 8.25
C GLY A 19 -5.34 -10.84 9.62
N GLU A 20 -5.44 -12.06 10.17
CA GLU A 20 -4.92 -12.37 11.51
C GLU A 20 -3.39 -12.44 11.57
N GLN A 21 -2.75 -12.70 10.43
CA GLN A 21 -1.30 -12.83 10.31
C GLN A 21 -0.74 -11.67 9.47
N PRO A 22 0.54 -11.31 9.64
CA PRO A 22 1.22 -10.40 8.73
C PRO A 22 1.13 -10.90 7.28
N VAL A 23 0.91 -9.97 6.36
CA VAL A 23 0.75 -10.27 4.93
C VAL A 23 1.68 -9.40 4.10
N GLN A 24 2.31 -10.01 3.10
CA GLN A 24 3.04 -9.27 2.09
C GLN A 24 2.09 -8.86 0.98
N VAL A 25 2.03 -7.57 0.68
CA VAL A 25 1.23 -7.01 -0.41
C VAL A 25 2.14 -6.73 -1.59
N THR A 26 1.70 -7.13 -2.79
CA THR A 26 2.30 -6.70 -4.06
C THR A 26 1.29 -5.81 -4.79
N THR A 27 1.73 -4.64 -5.23
CA THR A 27 0.92 -3.68 -6.01
C THR A 27 1.57 -3.40 -7.36
N ALA A 28 0.74 -3.13 -8.37
CA ALA A 28 1.16 -2.79 -9.72
C ALA A 28 0.71 -1.38 -10.16
N GLU A 29 0.26 -0.56 -9.22
CA GLU A 29 -0.50 0.68 -9.48
C GLU A 29 0.37 1.90 -9.85
N PHE A 30 1.70 1.77 -9.78
CA PHE A 30 2.64 2.86 -10.04
C PHE A 30 3.76 2.39 -10.97
N ASP A 31 4.00 3.12 -12.07
CA ASP A 31 4.95 2.70 -13.11
C ASP A 31 6.41 2.58 -12.62
N SER A 32 6.85 3.56 -11.83
CA SER A 32 8.21 3.62 -11.28
C SER A 32 8.36 4.69 -10.19
N GLY A 33 9.49 4.64 -9.48
CA GLY A 33 9.89 5.61 -8.45
C GLY A 33 9.76 5.05 -7.04
N GLU A 34 9.71 5.94 -6.05
CA GLU A 34 9.48 5.61 -4.66
C GLU A 34 8.14 6.22 -4.23
N VAL A 35 7.33 5.47 -3.48
CA VAL A 35 6.08 5.97 -2.90
C VAL A 35 6.12 5.86 -1.37
N ASN A 36 5.48 6.80 -0.69
CA ASN A 36 5.37 6.78 0.75
C ASN A 36 4.25 5.83 1.19
N LEU A 37 4.56 4.91 2.08
CA LEU A 37 3.62 3.97 2.69
C LEU A 37 3.13 4.52 4.03
N ARG A 38 1.82 4.57 4.20
CA ARG A 38 1.17 4.82 5.48
C ARG A 38 0.26 3.65 5.85
N ILE A 39 0.26 3.32 7.13
CA ILE A 39 -0.62 2.31 7.73
C ILE A 39 -1.33 2.99 8.90
N ASP A 40 -2.66 2.96 8.89
CA ASP A 40 -3.53 3.65 9.86
C ASP A 40 -3.19 5.15 10.00
N GLY A 41 -2.92 5.79 8.86
CA GLY A 41 -2.54 7.20 8.77
C GLY A 41 -1.11 7.52 9.26
N ARG A 42 -0.35 6.54 9.74
CA ARG A 42 1.03 6.72 10.22
C ARG A 42 2.04 6.35 9.14
N ALA A 43 3.13 7.09 9.04
CA ALA A 43 4.24 6.75 8.16
C ALA A 43 4.84 5.40 8.57
N ALA A 44 4.79 4.42 7.67
CA ALA A 44 5.33 3.08 7.89
C ALA A 44 6.60 2.82 7.06
N GLY A 45 6.84 3.62 6.02
CA GLY A 45 8.08 3.57 5.27
C GLY A 45 7.94 4.08 3.84
N LYS A 46 8.87 3.66 2.99
CA LYS A 46 8.93 3.96 1.56
C LYS A 46 8.97 2.66 0.77
N VAL A 47 8.26 2.62 -0.35
CA VAL A 47 8.16 1.45 -1.22
C VAL A 47 8.74 1.82 -2.58
N GLY A 48 9.84 1.15 -2.94
CA GLY A 48 10.40 1.24 -4.28
C GLY A 48 9.53 0.51 -5.29
N MET A 49 9.23 1.17 -6.41
CA MET A 49 8.52 0.63 -7.55
C MET A 49 9.53 0.20 -8.61
N ALA A 50 9.71 -1.11 -8.74
CA ALA A 50 10.60 -1.71 -9.72
C ALA A 50 9.78 -2.38 -10.83
N ARG A 51 9.91 -1.89 -12.07
CA ARG A 51 9.16 -2.41 -13.24
C ARG A 51 7.63 -2.40 -13.02
N GLY A 52 7.10 -1.31 -12.47
CA GLY A 52 5.69 -1.19 -12.15
C GLY A 52 5.24 -1.90 -10.87
N LEU A 53 6.12 -2.63 -10.17
CA LEU A 53 5.76 -3.44 -9.01
C LEU A 53 6.36 -2.90 -7.71
N GLY A 54 5.52 -2.80 -6.69
CA GLY A 54 5.92 -2.49 -5.31
C GLY A 54 5.55 -3.60 -4.35
N ARG A 55 6.40 -3.84 -3.35
CA ARG A 55 6.16 -4.83 -2.28
C ARG A 55 6.37 -4.23 -0.91
N PHE A 56 5.50 -4.58 0.02
CA PHE A 56 5.58 -4.16 1.42
C PHE A 56 4.77 -5.10 2.32
N ASP A 57 5.11 -5.12 3.60
CA ASP A 57 4.44 -5.95 4.60
C ASP A 57 3.42 -5.12 5.38
N VAL A 58 2.28 -5.75 5.68
CA VAL A 58 1.24 -5.20 6.56
C VAL A 58 1.09 -6.13 7.76
N PRO A 59 1.13 -5.61 9.01
CA PRO A 59 0.96 -6.44 10.19
C PRO A 59 -0.43 -7.09 10.23
N GLY A 60 -0.56 -8.13 11.06
CA GLY A 60 -1.84 -8.77 11.33
C GLY A 60 -2.76 -7.80 12.09
N GLY A 61 -4.02 -7.77 11.68
CA GLY A 61 -5.02 -6.84 12.18
C GLY A 61 -5.95 -6.39 11.05
N GLU A 62 -6.71 -5.34 11.35
CA GLU A 62 -7.47 -4.57 10.37
C GLU A 62 -6.78 -3.22 10.21
N HIS A 63 -6.30 -2.95 9.00
CA HIS A 63 -5.47 -1.79 8.72
C HIS A 63 -5.94 -1.06 7.47
N ILE A 64 -5.86 0.27 7.53
CA ILE A 64 -6.01 1.12 6.35
C ILE A 64 -4.61 1.38 5.79
N VAL A 65 -4.40 0.98 4.54
CA VAL A 65 -3.14 1.18 3.83
C VAL A 65 -3.29 2.32 2.85
N GLU A 66 -2.28 3.18 2.79
CA GLU A 66 -2.18 4.26 1.81
C GLU A 66 -0.78 4.27 1.18
N LEU A 67 -0.73 4.32 -0.15
CA LEU A 67 0.48 4.64 -0.90
C LEU A 67 0.30 5.99 -1.55
N VAL A 68 1.24 6.90 -1.29
CA VAL A 68 1.21 8.28 -1.81
C VAL A 68 2.49 8.56 -2.57
N LYS A 69 2.35 8.92 -3.85
CA LYS A 69 3.44 9.43 -4.67
C LYS A 69 3.52 10.94 -4.43
N GLU A 70 4.66 11.42 -3.93
CA GLU A 70 4.90 12.86 -3.84
C GLU A 70 5.06 13.43 -5.26
N PRO A 71 4.51 14.62 -5.53
CA PRO A 71 4.58 15.26 -6.84
C PRO A 71 6.01 15.63 -7.25
#